data_AF-A0A7V3I8C7-F1
#
_entry.id   AF-A0A7V3I8C7-F1
#
_cell.length_a   1.000
_cell.length_b   1.000
_cell.length_c   1.000
_cell.angle_alpha   90.00
_cell.angle_beta   90.00
_cell.angle_gamma   90.00
#
_symmetry.space_group_name_H-M   'P 1'
#
loop_
_entity.id
_entity.type
_entity.pdbx_description
1 polymer ?
#
loop_
_entity_poly.entity_id
_entity_poly.type
_entity_poly.pdbx_seq_one_letter_code
_entity_poly.pdbx_strand_id
1 'polypeptide(L)'
;MDVEVGQERTDAGGMERGIVIPEELSLLPIKDTVLFPMVVMPLIVSRESSMRLVDDAVVSDSRIIALSTLKDPNVETPTCNDVYEVGVAAAIHTMLRLPEHQRLIIQGLKRIRIKECVQTHPYLRVKIEEIPEIENWTEAEMVEIEALRRNVADNFAKVVELSPNLPDELQSITTTITKPGVLADTVALHLPIPIPEKQKLLELPDVGARLRALLGILMREVEVLELGSKIQSQVHSEMGKTQREYYLREQIKALQRELGETDERTAEIEELRAKITEAHMTEEAEKEALRELDRLSRMSPAAPEYTVSRTFIDSLISLPWNVYTEDNLDIPQVRKILDEDHYGLEKVKERILEYLSVRKFKEAGEMRHPILCFVGPPGVGKTSLGRSIARALGRKFVRMSLGGVRDEAEIRGHRRTYIGALPGQI
;
A
#
# COMPACT_ATOMS: atom_id res chain seq x y z
N MET A 1 -54.42 51.21 -34.37
CA MET A 1 -53.42 51.97 -33.59
C MET A 1 -52.34 50.97 -33.29
N ASP A 2 -51.51 50.83 -34.32
CA ASP A 2 -50.51 49.80 -34.51
C ASP A 2 -49.30 50.09 -33.64
N VAL A 3 -48.77 49.05 -33.00
CA VAL A 3 -47.45 49.07 -32.37
C VAL A 3 -46.55 48.24 -33.26
N GLU A 4 -45.72 48.93 -34.03
CA GLU A 4 -44.71 48.36 -34.92
C GLU A 4 -43.69 47.56 -34.10
N VAL A 5 -43.58 46.27 -34.42
CA VAL A 5 -42.48 45.41 -33.99
C VAL A 5 -41.35 45.60 -35.00
N GLY A 6 -40.33 46.36 -34.60
CA GLY A 6 -39.10 46.52 -35.38
C GLY A 6 -38.32 45.20 -35.42
N GLN A 7 -38.27 44.58 -36.60
CA GLN A 7 -37.35 43.50 -36.92
C GLN A 7 -35.92 44.04 -37.01
N GLU A 8 -35.07 43.75 -36.02
CA GLU A 8 -33.63 43.84 -36.21
C GLU A 8 -33.14 42.65 -37.04
N ARG A 9 -32.57 42.98 -38.21
CA ARG A 9 -31.94 42.05 -39.13
C ARG A 9 -30.72 41.42 -38.45
N THR A 10 -30.73 40.11 -38.31
CA THR A 10 -29.52 39.32 -38.06
C THR A 10 -28.65 39.34 -39.30
N ASP A 11 -27.67 40.24 -39.34
CA ASP A 11 -26.56 40.22 -40.29
C ASP A 11 -25.66 39.02 -39.97
N ALA A 12 -26.00 37.87 -40.56
CA ALA A 12 -25.12 36.72 -40.69
C ALA A 12 -24.07 37.03 -41.78
N GLY A 13 -22.97 37.68 -41.38
CA GLY A 13 -21.92 38.08 -42.31
C GLY A 13 -20.71 38.73 -41.65
N GLY A 14 -20.15 38.10 -40.61
CA GLY A 14 -18.93 38.56 -39.94
C GLY A 14 -17.73 37.65 -40.19
N MET A 15 -17.21 37.61 -41.43
CA MET A 15 -15.90 37.01 -41.72
C MET A 15 -14.77 37.91 -41.17
N GLU A 16 -13.95 37.34 -40.29
CA GLU A 16 -12.56 37.68 -39.96
C GLU A 16 -12.11 39.15 -40.14
N ARG A 17 -12.43 40.01 -39.17
CA ARG A 17 -11.50 41.09 -38.82
C ARG A 17 -10.39 40.47 -37.98
N GLY A 18 -9.20 40.31 -38.55
CA GLY A 18 -8.04 39.80 -37.82
C GLY A 18 -7.82 40.59 -36.54
N ILE A 19 -7.93 39.93 -35.39
CA ILE A 19 -7.66 40.56 -34.09
C ILE A 19 -6.16 40.84 -34.04
N VAL A 20 -5.80 42.12 -34.03
CA VAL A 20 -4.40 42.56 -33.92
C VAL A 20 -4.00 42.48 -32.45
N ILE A 21 -3.00 41.63 -32.15
CA ILE A 21 -2.45 41.50 -30.81
C ILE A 21 -1.37 42.59 -30.62
N PRO A 22 -1.50 43.46 -29.61
CA PRO A 22 -0.46 44.44 -29.29
C PRO A 22 0.90 43.78 -28.99
N GLU A 23 1.99 44.45 -29.37
CA GLU A 23 3.37 43.97 -29.08
C GLU A 23 3.69 43.95 -27.58
N GLU A 24 3.02 44.80 -26.80
CA GLU A 24 3.14 44.87 -25.35
C GLU A 24 1.80 44.55 -24.67
N LEU A 25 1.82 43.60 -23.75
CA LEU A 25 0.64 43.16 -23.00
C LEU A 25 0.90 43.15 -21.50
N SER A 26 -0.16 43.41 -20.73
CA SER A 26 -0.16 43.12 -19.30
C SER A 26 -0.18 41.61 -19.10
N LEU A 27 0.78 41.09 -18.32
CA LEU A 27 0.93 39.66 -18.04
C LEU A 27 0.22 39.31 -16.74
N LEU A 28 -0.77 38.41 -16.84
CA LEU A 28 -1.46 37.79 -15.73
C LEU A 28 -0.88 36.38 -15.47
N PRO A 29 -0.08 36.19 -14.41
CA PRO A 29 0.36 34.86 -14.00
C PRO A 29 -0.82 34.06 -13.45
N ILE A 30 -1.03 32.85 -13.96
CA ILE A 30 -2.05 31.92 -13.47
C ILE A 30 -1.41 30.70 -12.82
N LYS A 31 -2.15 30.08 -11.90
CA LYS A 31 -1.75 28.83 -11.24
C LYS A 31 -2.70 27.70 -11.59
N ASP A 32 -2.26 26.48 -11.36
CA ASP A 32 -3.06 25.25 -11.41
C ASP A 32 -3.65 24.88 -12.79
N THR A 33 -3.36 25.65 -13.85
CA THR A 33 -3.83 25.36 -15.21
C THR A 33 -2.96 26.02 -16.29
N VAL A 34 -3.12 25.57 -17.54
CA VAL A 34 -2.54 26.14 -18.75
C VAL A 34 -3.68 26.52 -19.69
N LEU A 35 -3.72 27.77 -20.13
CA LEU A 35 -4.69 28.23 -21.12
C LEU A 35 -4.24 27.83 -22.52
N PHE A 36 -5.18 27.45 -23.37
CA PHE A 36 -4.95 27.19 -24.79
C PHE A 36 -5.72 28.17 -25.68
N PRO A 37 -5.28 28.43 -26.92
CA PRO A 37 -6.03 29.23 -27.89
C PRO A 37 -7.44 28.72 -28.16
N MET A 38 -8.34 29.62 -28.56
CA MET A 38 -9.76 29.41 -28.86
C MET A 38 -10.64 28.93 -27.71
N VAL A 39 -10.07 28.48 -26.59
CA VAL A 39 -10.82 27.99 -25.45
C VAL A 39 -11.27 29.13 -24.54
N VAL A 40 -12.49 29.02 -24.03
CA VAL A 40 -13.08 29.93 -23.05
C VAL A 40 -13.00 29.30 -21.66
N MET A 41 -12.47 30.01 -20.67
CA MET A 41 -12.46 29.53 -19.29
C MET A 41 -12.80 30.62 -18.27
N PRO A 42 -13.48 30.26 -17.17
CA PRO A 42 -13.60 31.13 -16.02
C PRO A 42 -12.30 31.18 -15.23
N LEU A 43 -11.88 32.37 -14.81
CA LEU A 43 -10.76 32.58 -13.90
C LEU A 43 -11.18 33.42 -12.69
N ILE A 44 -10.56 33.14 -11.56
CA ILE A 44 -10.72 33.92 -10.34
C ILE A 44 -9.38 34.54 -9.99
N VAL A 45 -9.34 35.87 -9.86
CA VAL A 45 -8.14 36.61 -9.45
C VAL A 45 -8.38 37.30 -8.12
N SER A 46 -7.45 37.13 -7.17
CA SER A 46 -7.55 37.70 -5.82
C SER A 46 -6.34 38.53 -5.42
N ARG A 47 -5.21 38.42 -6.13
CA ARG A 47 -4.01 39.22 -5.85
C ARG A 47 -4.26 40.66 -6.24
N GLU A 48 -3.82 41.60 -5.40
CA GLU A 48 -4.03 43.04 -5.64
C GLU A 48 -3.43 43.49 -6.99
N SER A 49 -2.23 43.01 -7.34
CA SER A 49 -1.59 43.28 -8.63
C SER A 49 -2.40 42.73 -9.81
N SER A 50 -2.98 41.52 -9.68
CA SER A 50 -3.83 40.91 -10.70
C SER A 50 -5.18 41.65 -10.84
N MET A 51 -5.79 42.08 -9.75
CA MET A 51 -7.05 42.85 -9.79
C MET A 51 -6.82 44.22 -10.45
N ARG A 52 -5.72 44.91 -10.12
CA ARG A 52 -5.34 46.17 -10.78
C ARG A 52 -5.08 45.99 -12.27
N LEU A 53 -4.36 44.93 -12.66
CA LEU A 53 -4.11 44.59 -14.06
C LEU A 53 -5.41 44.45 -14.85
N VAL A 54 -6.38 43.75 -14.28
CA VAL A 54 -7.66 43.47 -14.91
C VAL A 54 -8.50 44.73 -15.02
N ASP A 55 -8.55 45.55 -13.98
CA ASP A 55 -9.25 46.83 -14.00
C ASP A 55 -8.72 47.74 -15.12
N ASP A 56 -7.40 47.83 -15.28
CA ASP A 56 -6.77 48.63 -16.33
C ASP A 56 -6.99 48.02 -17.72
N ALA A 57 -6.94 46.68 -17.83
CA ALA A 57 -7.13 45.97 -19.10
C ALA A 57 -8.56 46.10 -19.65
N VAL A 58 -9.59 46.11 -18.80
CA VAL A 58 -11.00 46.24 -19.23
C VAL A 58 -11.31 47.64 -19.78
N VAL A 59 -10.60 48.66 -19.31
CA VAL A 59 -10.72 50.05 -19.79
C VAL A 59 -9.99 50.24 -21.12
N SER A 60 -8.99 49.41 -21.44
CA SER A 60 -8.29 49.46 -22.72
C SER A 60 -9.18 49.03 -23.90
N ASP A 61 -8.96 49.63 -25.07
CA ASP A 61 -9.76 49.35 -26.27
C ASP A 61 -9.65 47.90 -26.76
N SER A 62 -8.53 47.22 -26.50
CA SER A 62 -8.30 45.84 -26.96
C SER A 62 -8.86 44.79 -26.01
N ARG A 63 -8.88 45.05 -24.69
CA ARG A 63 -9.19 44.06 -23.63
C ARG A 63 -8.40 42.76 -23.76
N ILE A 64 -7.21 42.82 -24.35
CA ILE A 64 -6.31 41.67 -24.51
C ILE A 64 -5.27 41.70 -23.40
N ILE A 65 -5.02 40.56 -22.78
CA ILE A 65 -3.97 40.34 -21.80
C ILE A 65 -3.14 39.12 -22.17
N ALA A 66 -1.89 39.07 -21.69
CA ALA A 66 -1.06 37.88 -21.78
C ALA A 66 -1.32 37.00 -20.55
N LEU A 67 -1.52 35.70 -20.74
CA LEU A 67 -1.57 34.72 -19.66
C LEU A 67 -0.40 33.76 -19.79
N SER A 68 0.28 33.51 -18.67
CA SER A 68 1.27 32.45 -18.58
C SER A 68 1.17 31.76 -17.23
N THR A 69 1.40 30.46 -17.23
CA THR A 69 1.32 29.62 -16.03
C THR A 69 2.58 29.80 -15.18
N LEU A 70 2.40 29.80 -13.86
CA LEU A 70 3.51 29.77 -12.92
C LEU A 70 4.22 28.41 -12.93
N LYS A 71 5.55 28.43 -12.90
CA LYS A 71 6.38 27.24 -12.71
C LYS A 71 6.20 26.64 -11.31
N ASP A 72 6.13 27.51 -10.30
CA ASP A 72 5.80 27.16 -8.92
C ASP A 72 4.51 27.90 -8.48
N PRO A 73 3.41 27.17 -8.20
CA PRO A 73 2.13 27.78 -7.81
C PRO A 73 2.18 28.50 -6.45
N ASN A 74 3.21 28.27 -5.63
CA ASN A 74 3.33 28.84 -4.28
C ASN A 74 3.97 30.23 -4.26
N VAL A 75 4.45 30.75 -5.40
CA VAL A 75 5.05 32.08 -5.48
C VAL A 75 4.00 33.16 -5.23
N GLU A 76 4.11 33.90 -4.13
CA GLU A 76 3.17 34.96 -3.73
C GLU A 76 3.26 36.20 -4.63
N THR A 77 4.48 36.63 -4.95
CA THR A 77 4.77 37.80 -5.80
C THR A 77 5.55 37.37 -7.04
N PRO A 78 4.85 36.94 -8.12
CA PRO A 78 5.52 36.45 -9.32
C PRO A 78 6.35 37.51 -10.02
N THR A 79 7.51 37.09 -10.49
CA THR A 79 8.35 37.81 -11.44
C THR A 79 8.22 37.20 -12.83
N CYS A 80 8.74 37.88 -13.85
CA CYS A 80 8.78 37.37 -15.22
C CYS A 80 9.59 36.06 -15.36
N ASN A 81 10.47 35.71 -14.42
CA ASN A 81 11.22 34.45 -14.45
C ASN A 81 10.43 33.25 -13.89
N ASP A 82 9.39 33.53 -13.09
CA ASP A 82 8.59 32.52 -12.39
C ASP A 82 7.48 31.92 -13.28
N VAL A 83 7.22 32.52 -14.44
CA VAL A 83 6.27 32.02 -15.43
C VAL A 83 6.97 31.25 -16.55
N TYR A 84 6.20 30.43 -17.27
CA TYR A 84 6.68 29.85 -18.53
C TYR A 84 6.83 30.93 -19.61
N GLU A 85 7.81 30.74 -20.50
CA GLU A 85 8.09 31.70 -21.58
C GLU A 85 6.99 31.72 -22.65
N VAL A 86 6.34 30.58 -22.88
CA VAL A 86 5.21 30.47 -23.80
C VAL A 86 3.91 30.54 -23.03
N GLY A 87 3.05 31.46 -23.46
CA GLY A 87 1.73 31.68 -22.91
C GLY A 87 0.69 31.89 -24.01
N VAL A 88 -0.44 32.48 -23.64
CA VAL A 88 -1.55 32.76 -24.55
C VAL A 88 -2.00 34.22 -24.40
N ALA A 89 -2.12 34.93 -25.51
CA ALA A 89 -2.86 36.19 -25.54
C ALA A 89 -4.35 35.86 -25.46
N ALA A 90 -5.07 36.48 -24.53
CA ALA A 90 -6.48 36.21 -24.31
C ALA A 90 -7.30 37.50 -24.24
N ALA A 91 -8.52 37.44 -24.77
CA ALA A 91 -9.50 38.51 -24.61
C ALA A 91 -10.30 38.31 -23.32
N ILE A 92 -10.55 39.41 -22.60
CA ILE A 92 -11.49 39.44 -21.47
C ILE A 92 -12.90 39.68 -22.02
N HIS A 93 -13.75 38.65 -21.96
CA HIS A 93 -15.16 38.74 -22.38
C HIS A 93 -16.01 39.42 -21.32
N THR A 94 -15.92 38.92 -20.09
CA THR A 94 -16.76 39.37 -18.98
C THR A 94 -15.91 39.48 -17.73
N MET A 95 -16.12 40.56 -16.96
CA MET A 95 -15.53 40.77 -15.64
C MET A 95 -16.62 41.07 -14.63
N LEU A 96 -16.62 40.34 -13.51
CA LEU A 96 -17.46 40.58 -12.36
C LEU A 96 -16.58 40.96 -11.17
N ARG A 97 -16.72 42.21 -10.72
CA ARG A 97 -16.01 42.74 -9.56
C ARG A 97 -16.71 42.32 -8.26
N LEU A 98 -15.97 41.68 -7.35
CA LEU A 98 -16.41 41.35 -6.00
C LEU A 98 -15.45 42.01 -4.99
N PRO A 99 -15.80 42.12 -3.69
CA PRO A 99 -14.99 42.85 -2.71
C PRO A 99 -13.55 42.32 -2.53
N GLU A 100 -13.37 41.00 -2.56
CA GLU A 100 -12.07 40.33 -2.26
C GLU A 100 -11.42 39.67 -3.49
N HIS A 101 -12.15 39.54 -4.60
CA HIS A 101 -11.68 38.88 -5.81
C HIS A 101 -12.47 39.36 -7.02
N GLN A 102 -11.95 39.11 -8.22
CA GLN A 102 -12.68 39.34 -9.47
C GLN A 102 -12.84 38.01 -10.20
N ARG A 103 -14.01 37.82 -10.82
CA ARG A 103 -14.27 36.67 -11.69
C ARG A 103 -14.25 37.12 -13.13
N LEU A 104 -13.52 36.38 -13.96
CA LEU A 104 -13.32 36.68 -15.36
C LEU A 104 -13.79 35.51 -16.20
N ILE A 105 -14.35 35.82 -17.37
CA ILE A 105 -14.47 34.87 -18.46
C ILE A 105 -13.49 35.35 -19.53
N ILE A 106 -12.49 34.53 -19.82
CA ILE A 106 -11.46 34.84 -20.81
C ILE A 106 -11.53 33.86 -21.97
N GLN A 107 -11.14 34.31 -23.16
CA GLN A 107 -10.96 33.47 -24.34
C GLN A 107 -9.52 33.54 -24.82
N GLY A 108 -8.84 32.41 -24.91
CA GLY A 108 -7.53 32.33 -25.55
C GLY A 108 -7.64 32.69 -27.04
N LEU A 109 -6.72 33.51 -27.53
CA LEU A 109 -6.70 33.96 -28.92
C LEU A 109 -5.55 33.29 -29.68
N LYS A 110 -4.31 33.50 -29.23
CA LYS A 110 -3.08 33.04 -29.92
C LYS A 110 -2.01 32.67 -28.92
N ARG A 111 -1.15 31.73 -29.32
CA ARG A 111 0.09 31.42 -28.60
C ARG A 111 1.04 32.60 -28.73
N ILE A 112 1.71 32.92 -27.63
CA ILE A 112 2.69 34.01 -27.58
C ILE A 112 3.94 33.55 -26.85
N ARG A 113 5.09 34.10 -27.24
CA ARG A 113 6.35 33.99 -26.50
C ARG A 113 6.65 35.31 -25.81
N ILE A 114 6.93 35.26 -24.52
CA ILE A 114 7.42 36.40 -23.75
C ILE A 114 8.88 36.65 -24.14
N LYS A 115 9.18 37.86 -24.64
CA LYS A 115 10.54 38.25 -25.05
C LYS A 115 11.25 39.07 -23.99
N GLU A 116 10.55 40.04 -23.43
CA GLU A 116 11.13 41.04 -22.53
C GLU A 116 10.12 41.44 -21.46
N CYS A 117 10.59 41.63 -20.23
CA CYS A 117 9.80 42.17 -19.13
C CYS A 117 9.98 43.70 -19.09
N VAL A 118 8.95 44.45 -19.47
CA VAL A 118 8.99 45.92 -19.61
C VAL A 118 8.69 46.61 -18.28
N GLN A 119 7.86 45.99 -17.44
CA GLN A 119 7.42 46.56 -16.18
C GLN A 119 7.17 45.46 -15.15
N THR A 120 7.46 45.74 -13.87
CA THR A 120 7.11 44.86 -12.75
C THR A 120 6.05 45.42 -11.80
N HIS A 121 5.96 46.74 -11.63
CA HIS A 121 5.01 47.41 -10.74
C HIS A 121 4.09 48.37 -11.53
N PRO A 122 2.78 48.45 -11.21
CA PRO A 122 2.04 47.73 -10.16
C PRO A 122 1.71 46.27 -10.51
N TYR A 123 1.91 45.88 -11.77
CA TYR A 123 1.80 44.51 -12.29
C TYR A 123 2.77 44.32 -13.46
N LEU A 124 2.94 43.07 -13.89
CA LEU A 124 3.87 42.70 -14.97
C LEU A 124 3.38 43.19 -16.34
N ARG A 125 4.24 43.84 -17.12
CA ARG A 125 4.05 44.05 -18.56
C ARG A 125 5.20 43.46 -19.33
N VAL A 126 4.89 42.86 -20.48
CA VAL A 126 5.85 42.13 -21.29
C VAL A 126 5.71 42.48 -22.76
N LYS A 127 6.84 42.47 -23.48
CA LYS A 127 6.84 42.37 -24.94
C LYS A 127 6.67 40.92 -25.36
N ILE A 128 5.84 40.72 -26.37
CA ILE A 128 5.45 39.39 -26.83
C ILE A 128 5.76 39.22 -28.31
N GLU A 129 5.92 37.96 -28.72
CA GLU A 129 5.99 37.54 -30.11
C GLU A 129 4.88 36.51 -30.34
N GLU A 130 4.03 36.70 -31.35
CA GLU A 130 3.05 35.68 -31.74
C GLU A 130 3.78 34.43 -32.23
N ILE A 131 3.36 33.26 -31.71
CA ILE A 131 3.80 31.97 -32.23
C ILE A 131 2.71 31.51 -33.22
N PRO A 132 2.96 31.56 -34.54
CA PRO A 132 1.98 31.13 -35.52
C PRO A 132 1.77 29.60 -35.44
N GLU A 133 0.54 29.19 -35.70
CA GLU A 133 0.20 27.78 -35.87
C GLU A 133 0.74 27.28 -37.22
N ILE A 134 1.44 26.15 -37.22
CA ILE A 134 2.05 25.59 -38.44
C ILE A 134 1.12 24.49 -38.98
N GLU A 135 0.51 24.76 -40.13
CA GLU A 135 -0.44 23.88 -40.84
C GLU A 135 0.01 23.62 -42.30
N ASN A 136 1.31 23.75 -42.59
CA ASN A 136 1.86 23.64 -43.94
C ASN A 136 2.07 22.16 -44.32
N TRP A 137 0.97 21.46 -44.60
CA TRP A 137 1.00 20.03 -44.89
C TRP A 137 0.90 19.74 -46.38
N THR A 138 1.65 18.73 -46.82
CA THR A 138 1.43 18.05 -48.10
C THR A 138 0.10 17.29 -48.09
N GLU A 139 -0.41 16.89 -49.27
CA GLU A 139 -1.63 16.08 -49.37
C GLU A 139 -1.52 14.76 -48.58
N ALA A 140 -0.35 14.12 -48.60
CA ALA A 140 -0.11 12.89 -47.83
C ALA A 140 -0.17 13.14 -46.32
N GLU A 141 0.44 14.22 -45.84
CA GLU A 141 0.41 14.62 -44.43
C GLU A 141 -1.01 15.01 -43.99
N MET A 142 -1.81 15.64 -44.84
CA MET A 142 -3.19 15.99 -44.52
C MET A 142 -4.04 14.74 -44.18
N VAL A 143 -3.83 13.64 -44.90
CA VAL A 143 -4.48 12.35 -44.59
C VAL A 143 -4.00 11.80 -43.24
N GLU A 144 -2.71 11.89 -42.95
CA GLU A 144 -2.15 11.49 -41.65
C GLU A 144 -2.73 12.34 -40.50
N ILE A 145 -2.81 13.66 -40.68
CA ILE A 145 -3.35 14.59 -39.69
C ILE A 145 -4.82 14.29 -39.40
N GLU A 146 -5.64 14.01 -40.42
CA GLU A 146 -7.04 13.62 -40.21
C GLU A 146 -7.14 12.27 -39.49
N ALA A 147 -6.27 11.31 -39.80
CA ALA A 147 -6.22 10.05 -39.06
C ALA A 147 -5.82 10.28 -37.59
N LEU A 148 -4.82 11.12 -37.32
CA LEU A 148 -4.40 11.49 -35.97
C LEU A 148 -5.53 12.20 -35.22
N ARG A 149 -6.24 13.14 -35.88
CA ARG A 149 -7.39 13.84 -35.31
C ARG A 149 -8.46 12.86 -34.85
N ARG A 150 -8.82 11.88 -35.69
CA ARG A 150 -9.79 10.83 -35.33
C ARG A 150 -9.32 9.99 -34.15
N ASN A 151 -8.06 9.54 -34.16
CA ASN A 151 -7.51 8.76 -33.05
C ASN A 151 -7.49 9.55 -31.73
N VAL A 152 -7.15 10.84 -31.76
CA VAL A 152 -7.23 11.72 -30.59
C VAL A 152 -8.67 11.84 -30.09
N ALA A 153 -9.63 12.03 -30.99
CA ALA A 153 -11.05 12.09 -30.66
C ALA A 153 -11.55 10.79 -30.03
N ASP A 154 -11.25 9.64 -30.62
CA ASP A 154 -11.68 8.32 -30.14
C ASP A 154 -11.07 7.98 -28.77
N ASN A 155 -9.75 8.23 -28.59
CA ASN A 155 -9.10 7.98 -27.31
C ASN A 155 -9.59 8.96 -26.23
N PHE A 156 -9.86 10.23 -26.58
CA PHE A 156 -10.43 11.17 -25.62
C PHE A 156 -11.85 10.76 -25.20
N ALA A 157 -12.70 10.31 -26.12
CA ALA A 157 -14.02 9.77 -25.79
C ALA A 157 -13.90 8.61 -24.80
N LYS A 158 -12.95 7.71 -25.02
CA LYS A 158 -12.68 6.58 -24.11
C LYS A 158 -12.16 7.03 -22.74
N VAL A 159 -11.32 8.06 -22.68
CA VAL A 159 -10.89 8.67 -21.41
C VAL A 159 -12.09 9.26 -20.65
N VAL A 160 -13.00 9.97 -21.34
CA VAL A 160 -14.22 10.51 -20.72
C VAL A 160 -15.11 9.39 -20.19
N GLU A 161 -15.34 8.33 -20.97
CA GLU A 161 -16.15 7.18 -20.57
C GLU A 161 -15.60 6.44 -19.33
N LEU A 162 -14.26 6.28 -19.26
CA LEU A 162 -13.61 5.54 -18.18
C LEU A 162 -13.32 6.42 -16.94
N SER A 163 -13.32 7.73 -17.08
CA SER A 163 -12.92 8.66 -16.00
C SER A 163 -14.14 9.17 -15.23
N PRO A 164 -14.28 8.83 -13.93
CA PRO A 164 -15.42 9.30 -13.12
C PRO A 164 -15.39 10.81 -12.84
N ASN A 165 -14.27 11.49 -13.12
CA ASN A 165 -14.08 12.91 -12.84
C ASN A 165 -14.38 13.81 -14.04
N LEU A 166 -14.63 13.23 -15.23
CA LEU A 166 -14.92 13.99 -16.44
C LEU A 166 -16.43 13.93 -16.73
N PRO A 167 -17.08 15.08 -16.98
CA PRO A 167 -18.48 15.09 -17.40
C PRO A 167 -18.68 14.43 -18.76
N ASP A 168 -19.74 13.63 -18.90
CA ASP A 168 -20.09 12.94 -20.15
C ASP A 168 -20.34 13.92 -21.31
N GLU A 169 -20.76 15.15 -21.02
CA GLU A 169 -20.97 16.19 -22.03
C GLU A 169 -19.71 16.51 -22.84
N LEU A 170 -18.51 16.26 -22.29
CA LEU A 170 -17.23 16.45 -22.98
C LEU A 170 -17.06 15.50 -24.18
N GLN A 171 -17.84 14.41 -24.28
CA GLN A 171 -17.81 13.56 -25.46
C GLN A 171 -18.23 14.32 -26.73
N SER A 172 -19.11 15.32 -26.61
CA SER A 172 -19.57 16.13 -27.75
C SER A 172 -18.46 16.93 -28.44
N ILE A 173 -17.34 17.19 -27.73
CA ILE A 173 -16.15 17.85 -28.28
C ILE A 173 -15.58 17.04 -29.45
N THR A 174 -15.61 15.71 -29.35
CA THR A 174 -15.02 14.79 -30.34
C THR A 174 -15.75 14.80 -31.68
N THR A 175 -17.05 15.12 -31.66
CA THR A 175 -17.92 15.15 -32.85
C THR A 175 -18.12 16.55 -33.41
N THR A 176 -18.05 17.59 -32.55
CA THR A 176 -18.32 18.98 -32.95
C THR A 176 -17.08 19.67 -33.53
N ILE A 177 -15.88 19.36 -33.03
CA ILE A 177 -14.65 20.06 -33.43
C ILE A 177 -13.95 19.32 -34.57
N THR A 178 -13.98 19.93 -35.76
CA THR A 178 -13.36 19.38 -36.98
C THR A 178 -11.94 19.89 -37.21
N LYS A 179 -11.60 21.10 -36.75
CA LYS A 179 -10.25 21.66 -36.93
C LYS A 179 -9.23 20.94 -36.01
N PRO A 180 -8.16 20.32 -36.53
CA PRO A 180 -7.26 19.51 -35.71
C PRO A 180 -6.54 20.28 -34.61
N GLY A 181 -6.06 21.50 -34.90
CA GLY A 181 -5.40 22.36 -33.90
C GLY A 181 -6.30 22.74 -32.73
N VAL A 182 -7.57 23.07 -33.01
CA VAL A 182 -8.58 23.43 -32.01
C VAL A 182 -8.98 22.20 -31.17
N LEU A 183 -9.10 21.03 -31.80
CA LEU A 183 -9.37 19.78 -31.09
C LEU A 183 -8.25 19.47 -30.10
N ALA A 184 -6.98 19.54 -30.54
CA ALA A 184 -5.84 19.28 -29.69
C ALA A 184 -5.82 20.21 -28.46
N ASP A 185 -6.07 21.49 -28.68
CA ASP A 185 -6.05 22.54 -27.65
C ASP A 185 -7.22 22.37 -26.65
N THR A 186 -8.40 22.04 -27.15
CA THR A 186 -9.59 21.80 -26.32
C THR A 186 -9.44 20.55 -25.47
N VAL A 187 -8.97 19.44 -26.07
CA VAL A 187 -8.74 18.18 -25.36
C VAL A 187 -7.65 18.36 -24.29
N ALA A 188 -6.54 19.02 -24.63
CA ALA A 188 -5.44 19.27 -23.68
C ALA A 188 -5.88 20.07 -22.44
N LEU A 189 -6.83 21.00 -22.60
CA LEU A 189 -7.39 21.73 -21.45
C LEU A 189 -8.09 20.79 -20.47
N HIS A 190 -8.98 19.94 -20.98
CA HIS A 190 -9.85 19.09 -20.15
C HIS A 190 -9.16 17.86 -19.58
N LEU A 191 -8.01 17.46 -20.12
CA LEU A 191 -7.27 16.31 -19.60
C LEU A 191 -6.69 16.57 -18.19
N PRO A 192 -6.84 15.63 -17.24
CA PRO A 192 -6.30 15.76 -15.89
C PRO A 192 -4.81 15.38 -15.80
N ILE A 193 -3.98 15.97 -16.68
CA ILE A 193 -2.53 15.70 -16.76
C ILE A 193 -1.71 16.80 -16.06
N PRO A 194 -0.46 16.49 -15.64
CA PRO A 194 0.41 17.47 -14.99
C PRO A 194 0.64 18.74 -15.82
N ILE A 195 0.77 19.89 -15.16
CA ILE A 195 1.03 21.20 -15.79
C ILE A 195 2.23 21.16 -16.76
N PRO A 196 3.38 20.54 -16.43
CA PRO A 196 4.51 20.48 -17.36
C PRO A 196 4.18 19.76 -18.67
N GLU A 197 3.28 18.78 -18.67
CA GLU A 197 2.84 18.10 -19.90
C GLU A 197 1.89 18.99 -20.71
N LYS A 198 0.93 19.67 -20.07
CA LYS A 198 0.08 20.67 -20.74
C LYS A 198 0.90 21.79 -21.37
N GLN A 199 1.90 22.26 -20.64
CA GLN A 199 2.79 23.32 -21.10
C GLN A 199 3.57 22.88 -22.34
N LYS A 200 4.12 21.66 -22.37
CA LYS A 200 4.77 21.10 -23.55
C LYS A 200 3.84 21.06 -24.77
N LEU A 201 2.55 20.73 -24.58
CA LEU A 201 1.57 20.76 -25.66
C LEU A 201 1.32 22.20 -26.16
N LEU A 202 1.25 23.18 -25.26
CA LEU A 202 1.10 24.59 -25.63
C LEU A 202 2.31 25.08 -26.46
N GLU A 203 3.51 24.63 -26.10
CA GLU A 203 4.79 25.00 -26.72
C GLU A 203 5.02 24.39 -28.12
N LEU A 204 4.17 23.47 -28.59
CA LEU A 204 4.26 22.87 -29.92
C LEU A 204 3.48 23.68 -30.97
N PRO A 205 4.15 24.46 -31.85
CA PRO A 205 3.46 25.22 -32.89
C PRO A 205 2.94 24.34 -34.02
N ASP A 206 3.63 23.23 -34.31
CA ASP A 206 3.23 22.25 -35.32
C ASP A 206 2.07 21.40 -34.81
N VAL A 207 0.95 21.50 -35.51
CA VAL A 207 -0.30 20.82 -35.13
C VAL A 207 -0.16 19.30 -35.22
N GLY A 208 0.61 18.76 -36.17
CA GLY A 208 0.83 17.33 -36.30
C GLY A 208 1.66 16.75 -35.15
N ALA A 209 2.75 17.42 -34.79
CA ALA A 209 3.56 17.10 -33.63
C ALA A 209 2.74 17.19 -32.34
N ARG A 210 1.89 18.22 -32.22
CA ARG A 210 0.99 18.40 -31.07
C ARG A 210 -0.03 17.27 -30.95
N LEU A 211 -0.66 16.87 -32.06
CA LEU A 211 -1.59 15.74 -32.10
C LEU A 211 -0.90 14.41 -31.75
N ARG A 212 0.30 14.16 -32.27
CA ARG A 212 1.07 12.94 -31.94
C ARG A 212 1.45 12.90 -30.46
N ALA A 213 1.91 14.01 -29.91
CA ALA A 213 2.24 14.11 -28.49
C ALA A 213 0.99 13.89 -27.61
N LEU A 214 -0.12 14.54 -27.96
CA LEU A 214 -1.40 14.39 -27.27
C LEU A 214 -1.94 12.96 -27.35
N LEU A 215 -1.87 12.31 -28.51
CA LEU A 215 -2.30 10.94 -28.69
C LEU A 215 -1.51 9.98 -27.78
N GLY A 216 -0.19 10.16 -27.69
CA GLY A 216 0.65 9.36 -26.77
C GLY A 216 0.24 9.52 -25.31
N ILE A 217 -0.09 10.75 -24.89
CA ILE A 217 -0.60 11.02 -23.54
C ILE A 217 -1.95 10.34 -23.33
N LEU A 218 -2.88 10.50 -24.27
CA LEU A 218 -4.21 9.89 -24.20
C LEU A 218 -4.16 8.36 -24.11
N MET A 219 -3.32 7.71 -24.91
CA MET A 219 -3.17 6.25 -24.88
C MET A 219 -2.67 5.78 -23.50
N ARG A 220 -1.70 6.49 -22.92
CA ARG A 220 -1.21 6.20 -21.56
C ARG A 220 -2.33 6.37 -20.52
N GLU A 221 -3.13 7.43 -20.62
CA GLU A 221 -4.24 7.65 -19.69
C GLU A 221 -5.35 6.59 -19.83
N VAL A 222 -5.67 6.16 -21.05
CA VAL A 222 -6.60 5.04 -21.27
C VAL A 222 -6.09 3.78 -20.58
N GLU A 223 -4.82 3.43 -20.75
CA GLU A 223 -4.22 2.25 -20.13
C GLU A 223 -4.28 2.29 -18.59
N VAL A 224 -3.98 3.46 -18.00
CA VAL A 224 -4.06 3.67 -16.55
C VAL A 224 -5.50 3.50 -16.05
N LEU A 225 -6.48 4.10 -16.74
CA LEU A 225 -7.89 4.02 -16.37
C LEU A 225 -8.45 2.59 -16.52
N GLU A 226 -8.09 1.88 -17.58
CA GLU A 226 -8.48 0.48 -17.79
C GLU A 226 -7.92 -0.43 -16.69
N LEU A 227 -6.64 -0.26 -16.34
CA LEU A 227 -6.01 -1.01 -15.25
C LEU A 227 -6.68 -0.69 -13.91
N GLY A 228 -6.96 0.59 -13.64
CA GLY A 228 -7.67 1.03 -12.44
C GLY A 228 -9.06 0.38 -12.34
N SER A 229 -9.83 0.40 -13.42
CA SER A 229 -11.16 -0.24 -13.51
C SER A 229 -11.06 -1.76 -13.29
N LYS A 230 -10.06 -2.43 -13.87
CA LYS A 230 -9.81 -3.86 -13.67
C LYS A 230 -9.49 -4.19 -12.20
N ILE A 231 -8.64 -3.40 -11.56
CA ILE A 231 -8.30 -3.55 -10.13
C ILE A 231 -9.55 -3.36 -9.27
N GLN A 232 -10.33 -2.31 -9.53
CA GLN A 232 -11.57 -2.04 -8.80
C GLN A 232 -12.57 -3.18 -8.94
N SER A 233 -12.75 -3.72 -10.14
CA SER A 233 -13.61 -4.88 -10.41
C SER A 233 -13.11 -6.13 -9.68
N GLN A 234 -11.79 -6.39 -9.68
CA GLN A 234 -11.21 -7.51 -8.96
C GLN A 234 -11.42 -7.38 -7.44
N VAL A 235 -11.12 -6.22 -6.86
CA VAL A 235 -11.35 -5.94 -5.43
C VAL A 235 -12.81 -6.11 -5.07
N HIS A 236 -13.74 -5.58 -5.88
CA HIS A 236 -15.17 -5.74 -5.65
C HIS A 236 -15.61 -7.21 -5.71
N SER A 237 -15.05 -7.98 -6.65
CA SER A 237 -15.33 -9.42 -6.76
C SER A 237 -14.78 -10.23 -5.57
N GLU A 238 -13.59 -9.88 -5.07
CA GLU A 238 -12.99 -10.51 -3.89
C GLU A 238 -13.77 -10.16 -2.62
N MET A 239 -14.12 -8.89 -2.44
CA MET A 239 -15.00 -8.46 -1.34
C MET A 239 -16.36 -9.15 -1.37
N GLY A 240 -16.98 -9.27 -2.56
CA GLY A 240 -18.23 -9.99 -2.75
C GLY A 240 -18.12 -11.49 -2.41
N LYS A 241 -16.99 -12.13 -2.75
CA LYS A 241 -16.71 -13.52 -2.34
C LYS A 241 -16.55 -13.63 -0.84
N THR A 242 -15.78 -12.74 -0.20
CA THR A 242 -15.59 -12.74 1.26
C THR A 242 -16.89 -12.51 2.01
N GLN A 243 -17.74 -11.58 1.55
CA GLN A 243 -19.04 -11.31 2.16
C GLN A 243 -20.01 -12.49 1.97
N ARG A 244 -19.99 -13.13 0.81
CA ARG A 244 -20.78 -14.35 0.54
C ARG A 244 -20.30 -15.52 1.40
N GLU A 245 -18.99 -15.69 1.55
CA GLU A 245 -18.39 -16.73 2.38
C GLU A 245 -18.69 -16.50 3.87
N TYR A 246 -18.61 -15.24 4.34
CA TYR A 246 -19.03 -14.86 5.69
C TYR A 246 -20.50 -15.22 5.94
N TYR A 247 -21.38 -14.85 5.00
CA TYR A 247 -22.82 -15.15 5.11
C TYR A 247 -23.09 -16.66 5.09
N LEU A 248 -22.46 -17.41 4.19
CA LEU A 248 -22.58 -18.87 4.13
C LEU A 248 -22.06 -19.54 5.40
N ARG A 249 -20.96 -19.06 5.99
CA ARG A 249 -20.45 -19.56 7.28
C ARG A 249 -21.43 -19.28 8.41
N GLU A 250 -22.04 -18.09 8.47
CA GLU A 250 -23.07 -17.80 9.47
C GLU A 250 -24.33 -18.63 9.26
N GLN A 251 -24.74 -18.89 8.02
CA GLN A 251 -25.85 -19.81 7.71
C GLN A 251 -25.53 -21.26 8.11
N ILE A 252 -24.32 -21.74 7.82
CA ILE A 252 -23.86 -23.07 8.24
C ILE A 252 -23.86 -23.16 9.77
N LYS A 253 -23.36 -22.15 10.48
CA LYS A 253 -23.41 -22.12 11.96
C LYS A 253 -24.84 -22.12 12.49
N ALA A 254 -25.75 -21.40 11.84
CA ALA A 254 -27.17 -21.37 12.22
C ALA A 254 -27.82 -22.75 11.99
N LEU A 255 -27.60 -23.36 10.82
CA LEU A 255 -28.06 -24.71 10.49
C LEU A 255 -27.48 -25.77 11.43
N GLN A 256 -26.18 -25.72 11.72
CA GLN A 256 -25.52 -26.64 12.65
C GLN A 256 -26.07 -26.52 14.09
N ARG A 257 -26.44 -25.30 14.53
CA ARG A 257 -27.15 -25.10 15.80
C ARG A 257 -28.58 -25.67 15.80
N GLU A 258 -29.28 -25.59 14.67
CA GLU A 258 -30.63 -26.15 14.53
C GLU A 258 -30.64 -27.68 14.36
N LEU A 259 -29.60 -28.27 13.76
CA LEU A 259 -29.51 -29.70 13.45
C LEU A 259 -28.93 -30.56 14.59
N GLY A 260 -28.33 -29.96 15.62
CA GLY A 260 -27.83 -30.70 16.79
C GLY A 260 -26.70 -31.70 16.49
N GLU A 261 -26.10 -31.65 15.30
CA GLU A 261 -24.95 -32.48 14.93
C GLU A 261 -23.70 -31.98 15.65
N THR A 262 -23.12 -32.84 16.48
CA THR A 262 -21.88 -32.56 17.20
C THR A 262 -20.75 -32.57 16.19
N ASP A 263 -20.27 -31.37 15.84
CA ASP A 263 -19.14 -31.08 14.95
C ASP A 263 -17.95 -32.02 15.25
N GLU A 264 -17.35 -32.64 14.23
CA GLU A 264 -16.14 -33.49 14.36
C GLU A 264 -15.02 -32.75 15.13
N ARG A 265 -14.99 -31.42 14.97
CA ARG A 265 -14.08 -30.54 15.71
C ARG A 265 -14.39 -30.49 17.21
N THR A 266 -15.66 -30.51 17.59
CA THR A 266 -16.05 -30.56 19.01
C THR A 266 -15.63 -31.89 19.61
N ALA A 267 -15.74 -32.99 18.86
CA ALA A 267 -15.24 -34.29 19.28
C ALA A 267 -13.71 -34.30 19.49
N GLU A 268 -12.92 -33.71 18.58
CA GLU A 268 -11.46 -33.61 18.72
C GLU A 268 -11.05 -32.82 19.97
N ILE A 269 -11.71 -31.68 20.24
CA ILE A 269 -11.42 -30.83 21.39
C ILE A 269 -11.77 -31.54 22.71
N GLU A 270 -12.90 -32.26 22.76
CA GLU A 270 -13.27 -33.04 23.95
C GLU A 270 -12.33 -34.23 24.19
N GLU A 271 -11.87 -34.90 23.12
CA GLU A 271 -10.87 -35.98 23.24
C GLU A 271 -9.55 -35.45 23.83
N LEU A 272 -9.07 -34.30 23.35
CA LEU A 272 -7.89 -33.65 23.89
C LEU A 272 -8.06 -33.26 25.36
N ARG A 273 -9.23 -32.72 25.73
CA ARG A 273 -9.54 -32.36 27.11
C ARG A 273 -9.46 -33.57 28.04
N ALA A 274 -10.05 -34.68 27.63
CA ALA A 274 -10.00 -35.94 28.36
C ALA A 274 -8.55 -36.41 28.59
N LYS A 275 -7.73 -36.41 27.53
CA LYS A 275 -6.31 -36.80 27.61
C LYS A 275 -5.48 -35.90 28.52
N ILE A 276 -5.73 -34.58 28.53
CA ILE A 276 -5.04 -33.66 29.45
C ILE A 276 -5.36 -34.02 30.91
N THR A 277 -6.63 -34.36 31.18
CA THR A 277 -7.09 -34.70 32.52
C THR A 277 -6.52 -36.06 32.97
N GLU A 278 -6.44 -37.03 32.05
CA GLU A 278 -5.87 -38.36 32.29
C GLU A 278 -4.35 -38.34 32.45
N ALA A 279 -3.65 -37.36 31.87
CA ALA A 279 -2.20 -37.25 31.96
C ALA A 279 -1.70 -36.95 33.39
N HIS A 280 -2.57 -36.56 34.33
CA HIS A 280 -2.19 -36.26 35.73
C HIS A 280 -1.00 -35.29 35.85
N MET A 281 -1.06 -34.19 35.09
CA MET A 281 0.00 -33.18 35.08
C MET A 281 0.06 -32.42 36.42
N THR A 282 1.14 -31.67 36.64
CA THR A 282 1.18 -30.67 37.74
C THR A 282 0.16 -29.55 37.49
N GLU A 283 -0.31 -28.87 38.55
CA GLU A 283 -1.31 -27.78 38.42
C GLU A 283 -0.88 -26.69 37.43
N GLU A 284 0.40 -26.33 37.42
CA GLU A 284 0.97 -25.34 36.51
C GLU A 284 0.88 -25.81 35.04
N ALA A 285 1.27 -27.06 34.78
CA ALA A 285 1.27 -27.65 33.45
C ALA A 285 -0.16 -27.89 32.92
N GLU A 286 -1.07 -28.38 33.77
CA GLU A 286 -2.46 -28.61 33.40
C GLU A 286 -3.17 -27.31 33.03
N LYS A 287 -2.96 -26.24 33.83
CA LYS A 287 -3.50 -24.91 33.56
C LYS A 287 -3.05 -24.37 32.20
N GLU A 288 -1.77 -24.51 31.87
CA GLU A 288 -1.25 -24.04 30.58
C GLU A 288 -1.74 -24.92 29.41
N ALA A 289 -1.84 -26.24 29.61
CA ALA A 289 -2.42 -27.14 28.61
C ALA A 289 -3.88 -26.80 28.29
N LEU A 290 -4.70 -26.53 29.31
CA LEU A 290 -6.11 -26.13 29.14
C LEU A 290 -6.24 -24.75 28.49
N ARG A 291 -5.37 -23.81 28.82
CA ARG A 291 -5.33 -22.48 28.18
C ARG A 291 -5.03 -22.60 26.69
N GLU A 292 -4.06 -23.43 26.32
CA GLU A 292 -3.74 -23.67 24.92
C GLU A 292 -4.82 -24.47 24.19
N LEU A 293 -5.52 -25.38 24.87
CA LEU A 293 -6.68 -26.07 24.30
C LEU A 293 -7.84 -25.10 24.00
N ASP A 294 -8.15 -24.14 24.89
CA ASP A 294 -9.14 -23.11 24.60
C ASP A 294 -8.73 -22.25 23.39
N ARG A 295 -7.44 -21.91 23.29
CA ARG A 295 -6.89 -21.18 22.14
C ARG A 295 -7.03 -21.98 20.84
N LEU A 296 -6.70 -23.27 20.86
CA LEU A 296 -6.85 -24.20 19.73
C LEU A 296 -8.31 -24.33 19.30
N SER A 297 -9.24 -24.40 20.27
CA SER A 297 -10.68 -24.54 20.00
C SER A 297 -11.26 -23.36 19.22
N ARG A 298 -10.64 -22.18 19.28
CA ARG A 298 -11.06 -20.96 18.57
C ARG A 298 -10.31 -20.72 17.26
N MET A 299 -9.15 -21.37 17.06
CA MET A 299 -8.35 -21.21 15.84
C MET A 299 -8.92 -21.98 14.65
N SER A 300 -8.74 -21.44 13.45
CA SER A 300 -9.03 -22.20 12.22
C SER A 300 -7.94 -23.27 11.99
N PRO A 301 -8.27 -24.50 11.57
CA PRO A 301 -7.29 -25.52 11.20
C PRO A 301 -6.34 -25.11 10.07
N ALA A 302 -6.72 -24.13 9.24
CA ALA A 302 -5.85 -23.58 8.19
C ALA A 302 -4.81 -22.57 8.71
N ALA A 303 -4.88 -22.17 9.98
CA ALA A 303 -3.95 -21.21 10.56
C ALA A 303 -2.57 -21.85 10.82
N PRO A 304 -1.45 -21.20 10.46
CA PRO A 304 -0.10 -21.74 10.72
C PRO A 304 0.19 -22.04 12.21
N GLU A 305 -0.47 -21.33 13.12
CA GLU A 305 -0.32 -21.50 14.58
C GLU A 305 -1.08 -22.71 15.15
N TYR A 306 -2.00 -23.30 14.37
CA TYR A 306 -2.80 -24.45 14.77
C TYR A 306 -1.90 -25.66 15.07
N THR A 307 -1.02 -26.00 14.12
CA THR A 307 -0.07 -27.11 14.26
C THR A 307 0.86 -26.92 15.46
N VAL A 308 1.36 -25.70 15.68
CA VAL A 308 2.26 -25.41 16.82
C VAL A 308 1.55 -25.64 18.15
N SER A 309 0.30 -25.19 18.28
CA SER A 309 -0.49 -25.35 19.50
C SER A 309 -0.87 -26.81 19.74
N ARG A 310 -1.24 -27.52 18.67
CA ARG A 310 -1.53 -28.96 18.71
C ARG A 310 -0.32 -29.78 19.16
N THR A 311 0.85 -29.59 18.53
CA THR A 311 2.09 -30.30 18.88
C THR A 311 2.51 -30.03 20.32
N PHE A 312 2.30 -28.81 20.83
CA PHE A 312 2.59 -28.48 22.22
C PHE A 312 1.71 -29.26 23.20
N ILE A 313 0.39 -29.31 22.96
CA ILE A 313 -0.55 -30.07 23.80
C ILE A 313 -0.22 -31.57 23.75
N ASP A 314 0.00 -32.13 22.56
CA ASP A 314 0.36 -33.55 22.39
C ASP A 314 1.68 -33.87 23.11
N SER A 315 2.67 -32.97 23.06
CA SER A 315 3.94 -33.14 23.79
C SER A 315 3.71 -33.20 25.30
N LEU A 316 2.91 -32.30 25.86
CA LEU A 316 2.58 -32.32 27.29
C LEU A 316 1.84 -33.61 27.68
N ILE A 317 0.87 -34.06 26.90
CA ILE A 317 0.13 -35.30 27.16
C ILE A 317 1.06 -36.52 27.14
N SER A 318 2.06 -36.54 26.25
CA SER A 318 2.96 -37.68 26.08
C SER A 318 3.99 -37.87 27.21
N LEU A 319 4.18 -36.87 28.06
CA LEU A 319 5.16 -36.95 29.14
C LEU A 319 4.68 -37.91 30.25
N PRO A 320 5.60 -38.68 30.87
CA PRO A 320 5.27 -39.63 31.92
C PRO A 320 5.09 -38.94 33.28
N TRP A 321 4.10 -38.05 33.37
CA TRP A 321 3.77 -37.33 34.61
C TRP A 321 3.44 -38.31 35.73
N ASN A 322 3.95 -38.04 36.93
CA ASN A 322 3.72 -38.87 38.12
C ASN A 322 4.12 -40.36 37.99
N VAL A 323 4.86 -40.73 36.95
CA VAL A 323 5.42 -42.08 36.78
C VAL A 323 6.86 -42.08 37.30
N TYR A 324 7.06 -42.64 38.49
CA TYR A 324 8.37 -42.76 39.12
C TYR A 324 8.64 -44.20 39.54
N THR A 325 9.91 -44.60 39.55
CA THR A 325 10.36 -45.80 40.26
C THR A 325 10.56 -45.44 41.73
N GLU A 326 10.08 -46.27 42.65
CA GLU A 326 10.43 -46.14 44.07
C GLU A 326 11.91 -46.44 44.28
N ASP A 327 12.57 -45.62 45.10
CA ASP A 327 13.99 -45.74 45.37
C ASP A 327 14.25 -46.72 46.50
N ASN A 328 15.18 -47.65 46.29
CA ASN A 328 15.74 -48.43 47.39
C ASN A 328 16.93 -47.68 48.02
N LEU A 329 16.72 -47.09 49.20
CA LEU A 329 17.74 -46.38 49.97
C LEU A 329 18.32 -47.23 51.13
N ASP A 330 18.39 -48.55 50.97
CA ASP A 330 19.12 -49.42 51.89
C ASP A 330 20.64 -49.36 51.62
N ILE A 331 21.33 -48.47 52.35
CA ILE A 331 22.77 -48.19 52.18
C ILE A 331 23.64 -49.47 52.30
N PRO A 332 23.44 -50.37 53.27
CA PRO A 332 24.08 -51.69 53.29
C PRO A 332 23.92 -52.50 51.99
N GLN A 333 22.70 -52.60 51.47
CA GLN A 333 22.42 -53.33 50.23
C GLN A 333 23.08 -52.64 49.03
N VAL A 334 23.03 -51.32 48.97
CA VAL A 334 23.68 -50.51 47.92
C VAL A 334 25.19 -50.75 47.91
N ARG A 335 25.85 -50.74 49.08
CA ARG A 335 27.29 -51.03 49.20
C ARG A 335 27.61 -52.41 48.61
N LYS A 336 26.83 -53.43 48.97
CA LYS A 336 27.03 -54.80 48.46
C LYS A 336 26.95 -54.87 46.93
N ILE A 337 25.97 -54.20 46.33
CA ILE A 337 25.79 -54.18 44.87
C ILE A 337 26.93 -53.41 44.18
N LEU A 338 27.38 -52.29 44.76
CA LEU A 338 28.53 -51.54 44.25
C LEU A 338 29.84 -52.35 44.33
N ASP A 339 30.02 -53.14 45.40
CA ASP A 339 31.18 -54.01 45.58
C ASP A 339 31.17 -55.23 44.65
N GLU A 340 29.98 -55.76 44.34
CA GLU A 340 29.77 -56.82 43.34
C GLU A 340 30.07 -56.33 41.91
N ASP A 341 29.55 -55.15 41.54
CA ASP A 341 29.65 -54.63 40.18
C ASP A 341 31.03 -54.04 39.86
N HIS A 342 31.77 -53.58 40.87
CA HIS A 342 33.05 -52.87 40.68
C HIS A 342 34.09 -53.28 41.73
N TYR A 343 35.22 -53.85 41.30
CA TYR A 343 36.34 -54.14 42.19
C TYR A 343 37.15 -52.87 42.53
N GLY A 344 37.49 -52.68 43.81
CA GLY A 344 38.24 -51.51 44.29
C GLY A 344 37.40 -50.22 44.33
N LEU A 345 37.97 -49.09 43.91
CA LEU A 345 37.32 -47.77 43.87
C LEU A 345 36.75 -47.27 45.21
N GLU A 346 37.38 -47.65 46.33
CA GLU A 346 36.90 -47.37 47.69
C GLU A 346 36.45 -45.91 47.89
N LYS A 347 37.30 -44.95 47.53
CA LYS A 347 36.98 -43.51 47.64
C LYS A 347 35.73 -43.09 46.85
N VAL A 348 35.51 -43.69 45.68
CA VAL A 348 34.37 -43.35 44.81
C VAL A 348 33.10 -43.98 45.36
N LYS A 349 33.16 -45.25 45.78
CA LYS A 349 32.04 -45.94 46.42
C LYS A 349 31.62 -45.27 47.71
N GLU A 350 32.59 -44.88 48.56
CA GLU A 350 32.34 -44.12 49.79
C GLU A 350 31.61 -42.82 49.48
N ARG A 351 32.04 -42.06 48.46
CA ARG A 351 31.37 -40.84 48.04
C ARG A 351 29.95 -41.05 47.50
N ILE A 352 29.70 -42.15 46.80
CA ILE A 352 28.35 -42.53 46.35
C ILE A 352 27.47 -42.83 47.56
N LEU A 353 27.97 -43.61 48.53
CA LEU A 353 27.24 -43.96 49.75
C LEU A 353 26.95 -42.72 50.60
N GLU A 354 27.90 -41.79 50.74
CA GLU A 354 27.69 -40.50 51.40
C GLU A 354 26.56 -39.71 50.73
N TYR A 355 26.59 -39.60 49.39
CA TYR A 355 25.56 -38.91 48.62
C TYR A 355 24.17 -39.52 48.85
N LEU A 356 24.06 -40.85 48.79
CA LEU A 356 22.81 -41.56 49.02
C LEU A 356 22.35 -41.49 50.48
N SER A 357 23.27 -41.47 51.43
CA SER A 357 22.97 -41.28 52.85
C SER A 357 22.37 -39.89 53.10
N VAL A 358 22.96 -38.84 52.53
CA VAL A 358 22.41 -37.47 52.60
C VAL A 358 21.01 -37.42 51.97
N ARG A 359 20.79 -38.16 50.89
CA ARG A 359 19.48 -38.24 50.22
C ARG A 359 18.43 -38.97 51.07
N LYS A 360 18.80 -40.06 51.74
CA LYS A 360 17.95 -40.80 52.69
C LYS A 360 17.51 -39.94 53.88
N PHE A 361 18.37 -39.07 54.39
CA PHE A 361 18.04 -38.19 55.52
C PHE A 361 17.17 -36.99 55.15
N LYS A 362 17.02 -36.66 53.86
CA LYS A 362 16.41 -35.39 53.41
C LYS A 362 15.12 -35.58 52.61
N GLU A 363 14.27 -36.53 53.03
CA GLU A 363 12.97 -36.80 52.38
C GLU A 363 11.95 -35.64 52.48
N ALA A 364 12.22 -34.58 53.26
CA ALA A 364 11.24 -33.52 53.55
C ALA A 364 11.79 -32.09 53.37
N GLY A 365 12.05 -31.64 52.14
CA GLY A 365 12.25 -30.22 51.87
C GLY A 365 12.65 -29.83 50.44
N GLU A 366 12.19 -28.67 49.99
CA GLU A 366 12.58 -28.00 48.73
C GLU A 366 14.02 -27.49 48.82
N MET A 367 15.00 -28.36 48.58
CA MET A 367 16.37 -27.92 48.29
C MET A 367 16.92 -28.63 47.05
N ARG A 368 17.71 -27.88 46.27
CA ARG A 368 18.41 -28.38 45.08
C ARG A 368 19.23 -29.61 45.46
N HIS A 369 18.84 -30.76 44.93
CA HIS A 369 19.57 -32.01 45.12
C HIS A 369 20.96 -31.87 44.49
N PRO A 370 22.05 -32.19 45.22
CA PRO A 370 23.38 -32.14 44.63
C PRO A 370 23.46 -33.11 43.46
N ILE A 371 24.02 -32.68 42.33
CA ILE A 371 24.20 -33.55 41.17
C ILE A 371 25.50 -34.33 41.34
N LEU A 372 25.43 -35.66 41.27
CA LEU A 372 26.61 -36.51 41.30
C LEU A 372 27.32 -36.48 39.95
N CYS A 373 28.52 -35.88 39.90
CA CYS A 373 29.32 -35.76 38.69
C CYS A 373 30.56 -36.66 38.75
N PHE A 374 30.70 -37.56 37.77
CA PHE A 374 31.89 -38.40 37.61
C PHE A 374 32.82 -37.84 36.52
N VAL A 375 34.05 -37.48 36.88
CA VAL A 375 35.04 -36.89 35.98
C VAL A 375 36.24 -37.81 35.83
N GLY A 376 36.75 -37.98 34.61
CA GLY A 376 37.99 -38.70 34.34
C GLY A 376 38.19 -39.11 32.87
N PRO A 377 39.30 -39.76 32.51
CA PRO A 377 39.59 -40.24 31.14
C PRO A 377 38.54 -41.23 30.60
N PRO A 378 38.40 -41.42 29.28
CA PRO A 378 37.53 -42.46 28.71
C PRO A 378 37.94 -43.86 29.20
N GLY A 379 36.98 -44.78 29.33
CA GLY A 379 37.25 -46.17 29.72
C GLY A 379 37.34 -46.46 31.23
N VAL A 380 37.37 -45.44 32.10
CA VAL A 380 37.50 -45.62 33.57
C VAL A 380 36.22 -46.06 34.31
N GLY A 381 35.22 -46.59 33.61
CA GLY A 381 34.03 -47.18 34.24
C GLY A 381 32.89 -46.22 34.64
N LYS A 382 32.94 -44.92 34.32
CA LYS A 382 31.91 -43.92 34.71
C LYS A 382 30.47 -44.33 34.38
N THR A 383 30.20 -44.73 33.14
CA THR A 383 28.86 -45.17 32.71
C THR A 383 28.44 -46.47 33.40
N SER A 384 29.42 -47.35 33.67
CA SER A 384 29.20 -48.60 34.39
C SER A 384 28.83 -48.34 35.86
N LEU A 385 29.48 -47.37 36.52
CA LEU A 385 29.10 -46.89 37.85
C LEU A 385 27.69 -46.32 37.86
N GLY A 386 27.32 -45.48 36.88
CA GLY A 386 25.95 -44.96 36.76
C GLY A 386 24.89 -46.06 36.64
N ARG A 387 25.18 -47.12 35.87
CA ARG A 387 24.29 -48.29 35.75
C ARG A 387 24.21 -49.09 37.05
N SER A 388 25.33 -49.27 37.74
CA SER A 388 25.39 -49.95 39.04
C SER A 388 24.60 -49.19 40.11
N ILE A 389 24.69 -47.86 40.15
CA ILE A 389 23.89 -47.01 41.04
C ILE A 389 22.39 -47.20 40.74
N ALA A 390 22.00 -47.18 39.46
CA ALA A 390 20.61 -47.41 39.08
C ALA A 390 20.12 -48.80 39.50
N ARG A 391 20.92 -49.85 39.27
CA ARG A 391 20.66 -51.23 39.73
C ARG A 391 20.48 -51.27 41.25
N ALA A 392 21.39 -50.63 41.99
CA ALA A 392 21.37 -50.62 43.45
C ALA A 392 20.13 -49.90 44.02
N LEU A 393 19.68 -48.84 43.36
CA LEU A 393 18.50 -48.06 43.75
C LEU A 393 17.17 -48.63 43.21
N GLY A 394 17.19 -49.65 42.36
CA GLY A 394 15.99 -50.14 41.67
C GLY A 394 15.45 -49.20 40.59
N ARG A 395 16.28 -48.28 40.08
CA ARG A 395 15.90 -47.28 39.07
C ARG A 395 16.17 -47.76 37.65
N LYS A 396 15.34 -47.30 36.70
CA LYS A 396 15.64 -47.45 35.27
C LYS A 396 16.84 -46.59 34.89
N PHE A 397 17.81 -47.18 34.19
CA PHE A 397 18.98 -46.46 33.69
C PHE A 397 18.77 -46.05 32.23
N VAL A 398 18.78 -44.75 31.97
CA VAL A 398 18.79 -44.19 30.61
C VAL A 398 20.13 -43.51 30.37
N ARG A 399 20.74 -43.76 29.21
CA ARG A 399 21.99 -43.11 28.81
C ARG A 399 21.71 -42.14 27.68
N MET A 400 21.94 -40.86 27.94
CA MET A 400 22.00 -39.83 26.92
C MET A 400 23.46 -39.51 26.58
N SER A 401 23.78 -39.40 25.29
CA SER A 401 25.11 -39.02 24.80
C SER A 401 25.05 -37.63 24.20
N LEU A 402 25.69 -36.65 24.84
CA LEU A 402 25.78 -35.27 24.36
C LEU A 402 27.05 -35.02 23.50
N GLY A 403 27.74 -36.08 23.09
CA GLY A 403 28.95 -35.96 22.28
C GLY A 403 28.63 -35.47 20.86
N GLY A 404 29.28 -34.39 20.42
CA GLY A 404 29.07 -33.82 19.09
C GLY A 404 27.99 -32.75 19.01
N VAL A 405 27.25 -32.49 20.10
CA VAL A 405 26.29 -31.39 20.19
C VAL A 405 27.05 -30.07 20.14
N ARG A 406 26.75 -29.25 19.12
CA ARG A 406 27.38 -27.94 18.92
C ARG A 406 26.40 -26.78 19.13
N ASP A 407 25.10 -27.05 19.08
CA ASP A 407 24.05 -26.07 19.25
C ASP A 407 23.31 -26.29 20.58
N GLU A 408 23.10 -25.20 21.30
CA GLU A 408 22.33 -25.16 22.54
C GLU A 408 20.85 -25.53 22.30
N ALA A 409 20.32 -25.23 21.11
CA ALA A 409 18.94 -25.50 20.75
C ALA A 409 18.61 -27.01 20.69
N GLU A 410 19.60 -27.88 20.45
CA GLU A 410 19.39 -29.34 20.48
C GLU A 410 19.00 -29.84 21.89
N ILE A 411 19.52 -29.17 22.93
CA ILE A 411 19.27 -29.54 24.33
C ILE A 411 18.10 -28.71 24.91
N ARG A 412 18.04 -27.42 24.62
CA ARG A 412 17.00 -26.52 25.19
C ARG A 412 15.72 -26.46 24.37
N GLY A 413 15.75 -26.84 23.10
CA GLY A 413 14.65 -26.66 22.15
C GLY A 413 14.61 -25.25 21.57
N HIS A 414 13.67 -25.03 20.65
CA HIS A 414 13.49 -23.74 19.99
C HIS A 414 12.47 -22.85 20.70
N ARG A 415 12.62 -21.53 20.57
CA ARG A 415 11.59 -20.59 21.02
C ARG A 415 10.29 -20.85 20.28
N ARG A 416 9.18 -20.84 21.01
CA ARG A 416 7.81 -21.10 20.52
C ARG A 416 7.35 -20.20 19.36
N THR A 417 8.03 -19.07 19.14
CA THR A 417 7.78 -18.13 18.05
C THR A 417 8.26 -18.63 16.67
N TYR A 418 9.04 -19.71 16.61
CA TYR A 418 9.50 -20.30 15.35
C TYR A 418 8.47 -21.29 14.80
N ILE A 419 8.15 -21.17 13.51
CA ILE A 419 7.34 -22.13 12.78
C ILE A 419 8.12 -23.45 12.74
N GLY A 420 7.62 -24.48 13.45
CA GLY A 420 8.32 -25.75 13.65
C GLY A 420 9.10 -25.89 14.97
N ALA A 421 8.85 -25.02 15.96
CA ALA A 421 9.45 -25.15 17.28
C ALA A 421 9.14 -26.51 17.93
N LEU A 422 10.20 -27.23 18.31
CA LEU A 422 10.13 -28.49 19.03
C LEU A 422 10.85 -28.36 20.39
N PRO A 423 10.42 -29.12 21.42
CA PRO A 423 11.16 -29.23 22.66
C PRO A 423 12.55 -29.82 22.39
N GLY A 424 13.52 -29.47 23.23
CA GLY A 424 14.86 -30.06 23.18
C GLY A 424 14.83 -31.55 23.48
N GLN A 425 15.88 -32.26 23.11
CA GLN A 425 16.00 -33.69 23.41
C GLN A 425 16.29 -33.90 24.91
N ILE A 426 15.44 -34.67 25.60
CA ILE A 426 15.57 -35.08 27.03
C ILE A 426 15.46 -36.60 27.17
#